data_AF-A0A820IX42-F1
#
_entry.id   AF-A0A820IX42-F1
#
_cell.length_a   1.000
_cell.length_b   1.000
_cell.length_c   1.000
_cell.angle_alpha   90.00
_cell.angle_beta   90.00
_cell.angle_gamma   90.00
#
_symmetry.space_group_name_H-M   'P 1'
#
loop_
_entity.id
_entity.type
_entity.pdbx_description
1 polymer ?
#
loop_
_entity_poly.entity_id
_entity_poly.type
_entity_poly.pdbx_seq_one_letter_code
_entity_poly.pdbx_strand_id
1 'polypeptide(L)' 'MNSFLSTSTARDLSLIFSGQGQQRPQLESILFEITIETSTCETAFADIQYVSWMQGEEEILITIGAIVRIDS' A
#
# COMPACT_ATOMS: atom_id res chain seq x y z
N MET A 1 -11.13 -4.22 -13.20
CA MET A 1 -11.30 -3.43 -11.97
C MET A 1 -10.40 -4.10 -10.95
N ASN A 2 -9.26 -3.48 -10.59
CA ASN A 2 -8.33 -4.12 -9.66
C ASN A 2 -8.92 -4.06 -8.26
N SER A 3 -9.13 -5.22 -7.68
CA SER A 3 -9.87 -5.42 -6.42
C SER A 3 -8.95 -5.46 -5.20
N PHE A 4 -7.82 -4.75 -5.22
CA PHE A 4 -6.80 -4.79 -4.18
C PHE A 4 -6.09 -3.45 -4.00
N LEU A 5 -5.54 -3.24 -2.80
CA LEU A 5 -4.61 -2.18 -2.47
C LEU A 5 -3.22 -2.80 -2.30
N SER A 6 -2.32 -2.52 -3.25
CA SER A 6 -0.90 -2.90 -3.16
C SER A 6 -0.16 -1.96 -2.22
N THR A 7 0.58 -2.54 -1.28
CA THR A 7 1.41 -1.80 -0.31
C THR A 7 2.76 -2.49 -0.19
N SER A 8 3.76 -1.79 0.33
CA SER A 8 5.10 -2.34 0.52
C SER A 8 5.59 -2.07 1.94
N THR A 9 6.35 -3.00 2.52
CA THR A 9 7.09 -2.75 3.76
C THR A 9 8.31 -1.85 3.54
N ALA A 10 8.76 -1.69 2.30
CA ALA A 10 9.86 -0.80 1.94
C ALA A 10 9.36 0.64 1.68
N ARG A 11 9.62 1.54 2.63
CA ARG A 11 9.22 2.96 2.55
C ARG A 11 9.78 3.65 1.30
N ASP A 12 11.06 3.45 1.01
CA ASP A 12 11.73 4.11 -0.12
C ASP A 12 11.13 3.70 -1.46
N LEU A 13 10.75 2.43 -1.59
CA LEU A 13 10.02 1.93 -2.76
C LEU A 13 8.64 2.58 -2.87
N SER A 14 7.90 2.66 -1.76
CA SER A 14 6.58 3.31 -1.71
C SER A 14 6.64 4.78 -2.12
N LEU A 15 7.70 5.50 -1.76
CA LEU A 15 7.91 6.90 -2.16
C LEU A 15 8.07 7.06 -3.69
N ILE A 16 8.69 6.08 -4.37
CA ILE A 16 8.81 6.11 -5.84
C ILE A 16 7.41 6.10 -6.49
N PHE A 17 6.47 5.33 -5.92
CA PHE A 17 5.09 5.26 -6.42
C PHE A 17 4.24 6.50 -6.12
N SER A 18 4.63 7.34 -5.16
CA SER A 18 3.96 8.63 -4.90
C SER A 18 4.12 9.65 -6.04
N GLY A 19 5.03 9.37 -6.99
CA GLY A 19 5.25 10.14 -8.21
C GLY A 19 5.87 11.51 -7.96
N GLN A 20 5.87 12.34 -9.00
CA GLN A 20 6.37 13.72 -8.93
C GLN A 20 5.20 14.70 -9.01
N GLY A 21 4.67 15.13 -7.86
CA GLY A 21 3.53 16.06 -7.77
C GLY A 21 3.71 17.35 -8.59
N GLN A 22 4.96 17.82 -8.78
CA GLN A 22 5.25 18.99 -9.63
C GLN A 22 4.85 18.81 -11.10
N GLN A 23 4.79 17.57 -11.61
CA GLN A 23 4.36 17.29 -12.98
C GLN A 23 2.83 17.27 -13.14
N ARG A 24 2.07 17.26 -12.03
CA ARG A 24 0.61 17.15 -12.02
C ARG A 24 0.03 18.14 -11.00
N PRO A 25 -0.10 19.43 -11.34
CA PRO A 25 -0.43 20.51 -10.40
C PRO A 25 -1.82 20.42 -9.74
N GLN A 26 -2.66 19.45 -10.14
CA GLN A 26 -3.97 19.19 -9.52
C GLN A 26 -3.96 17.96 -8.60
N LEU A 27 -2.80 17.31 -8.42
CA LEU A 27 -2.63 16.12 -7.58
C LEU A 27 -1.54 16.38 -6.54
N GLU A 28 -1.76 15.81 -5.36
CA GLU A 28 -0.78 15.81 -4.27
C GLU A 28 -0.12 14.43 -4.17
N SER A 29 1.19 14.42 -3.95
CA SER A 29 1.92 13.19 -3.63
C SER A 29 1.70 12.84 -2.16
N ILE A 30 1.07 11.70 -1.89
CA ILE A 30 0.76 11.22 -0.55
C ILE A 30 1.48 9.90 -0.31
N LEU A 31 2.09 9.76 0.86
CA LEU A 31 2.56 8.49 1.39
C LEU A 31 1.64 8.07 2.54
N PHE A 32 0.96 6.93 2.40
CA PHE A 32 0.21 6.33 3.49
C PHE A 32 1.10 5.36 4.25
N GLU A 33 1.26 5.59 5.55
CA GLU A 33 1.85 4.61 6.47
C GLU A 33 0.71 3.87 7.16
N ILE A 34 0.62 2.56 6.93
CA ILE A 34 -0.49 1.73 7.40
C ILE A 34 0.06 0.78 8.46
N THR A 35 -0.56 0.82 9.65
CA THR A 35 -0.32 -0.18 10.70
C THR A 35 -1.47 -1.18 10.70
N ILE A 36 -1.16 -2.48 10.62
CA ILE A 36 -2.15 -3.56 10.68
C ILE A 36 -2.01 -4.29 12.02
N GLU A 37 -2.99 -4.12 12.91
CA GLU A 37 -3.06 -4.86 14.16
C GLU A 37 -3.68 -6.26 13.90
N THR A 38 -2.82 -7.25 13.72
CA THR A 38 -3.22 -8.60 13.29
C THR A 38 -4.13 -9.32 14.27
N SER A 39 -4.13 -8.92 15.55
CA SER A 39 -5.02 -9.49 16.57
C SER A 39 -6.49 -9.07 16.41
N THR A 40 -6.77 -7.99 15.67
CA THR A 40 -8.11 -7.40 15.53
C THR A 40 -8.54 -7.17 14.08
N CYS A 41 -7.63 -7.30 13.13
CA CYS A 41 -7.91 -7.05 11.73
C CYS A 41 -8.73 -8.19 11.10
N GLU A 42 -9.96 -7.88 10.67
CA GLU A 42 -10.82 -8.82 9.93
C GLU A 42 -10.63 -8.71 8.41
N THR A 43 -9.96 -7.65 7.94
CA THR A 43 -9.67 -7.48 6.51
C THR A 43 -8.61 -8.48 6.08
N ALA A 44 -8.84 -9.18 4.97
CA ALA A 44 -7.85 -10.09 4.43
C ALA A 44 -6.68 -9.32 3.79
N PHE A 45 -5.48 -9.73 4.12
CA PHE A 45 -4.24 -9.28 3.50
C PHE A 45 -3.24 -10.42 3.48
N ALA A 46 -2.26 -10.35 2.59
CA ALA A 46 -1.20 -11.35 2.49
C ALA A 46 0.12 -10.72 2.09
N ASP A 47 1.20 -11.23 2.67
CA ASP A 47 2.53 -11.08 2.10
C ASP A 47 2.63 -11.98 0.87
N ILE A 48 2.82 -11.35 -0.30
CA ILE A 48 2.88 -12.04 -1.58
C ILE A 48 4.27 -11.99 -2.21
N GLN A 49 5.31 -11.60 -1.47
CA GLN A 49 6.67 -11.44 -2.00
C GLN A 49 7.20 -12.68 -2.76
N TYR A 50 6.82 -13.88 -2.31
CA TYR A 50 7.31 -15.15 -2.87
C TYR A 50 6.48 -15.70 -4.03
N VAL A 51 5.30 -15.12 -4.28
CA VAL A 51 4.39 -15.54 -5.35
C VAL A 51 4.11 -14.43 -6.36
N SER A 52 4.48 -13.20 -6.04
CA SER A 52 4.38 -12.05 -6.93
C SER A 52 5.37 -12.20 -8.09
N TRP A 53 4.93 -11.77 -9.26
CA TRP A 53 5.81 -11.60 -10.42
C TRP A 53 6.82 -10.47 -10.18
N MET A 54 6.44 -9.46 -9.40
CA MET A 54 7.29 -8.33 -9.05
C MET A 54 8.09 -8.63 -7.78
N GLN A 55 9.20 -9.34 -7.95
CA GLN A 55 10.09 -9.66 -6.84
C GLN A 55 10.81 -8.40 -6.31
N GLY A 56 11.02 -8.35 -4.99
CA GLY A 56 11.72 -7.24 -4.33
C GLY A 56 10.85 -6.04 -4.00
N GLU A 57 9.55 -6.07 -4.32
CA GLU A 57 8.62 -5.02 -3.89
C GLU A 57 8.19 -5.15 -2.43
N GLU A 58 8.51 -6.26 -1.77
CA GLU A 58 8.11 -6.57 -0.38
C GLU A 58 6.60 -6.32 -0.17
N GLU A 59 5.80 -6.82 -1.12
CA GLU A 59 4.40 -6.43 -1.25
C GLU A 59 3.51 -7.12 -0.21
N ILE A 60 2.78 -6.30 0.55
CA ILE A 60 1.61 -6.72 1.31
C ILE A 60 0.38 -6.30 0.51
N LEU A 61 -0.37 -7.29 0.02
CA LEU A 61 -1.57 -7.06 -0.77
C LEU A 61 -2.81 -7.12 0.10
N ILE A 62 -3.58 -6.03 0.15
CA ILE A 62 -4.79 -5.90 0.96
C ILE A 62 -6.02 -6.00 0.05
N THR A 63 -7.05 -6.75 0.46
CA THR A 63 -8.30 -6.85 -0.33
C THR A 63 -9.06 -5.53 -0.41
N ILE A 64 -9.73 -5.25 -1.53
CA ILE A 64 -10.65 -4.11 -1.65
C ILE A 64 -11.74 -4.15 -0.59
N GLY A 65 -12.14 -2.96 -0.12
CA GLY A 65 -13.12 -2.81 0.96
C GLY A 65 -12.48 -2.69 2.34
N ALA A 66 -11.14 -2.73 2.43
CA ALA A 66 -10.42 -2.37 3.66
C ALA A 66 -10.83 -0.98 4.15
N ILE A 67 -11.24 -0.90 5.42
CA ILE A 67 -11.54 0.37 6.09
C ILE A 67 -10.30 0.77 6.89
N VAL A 68 -9.75 1.94 6.58
CA VAL A 68 -8.56 2.47 7.24
C VAL A 68 -8.95 3.67 8.09
N ARG A 69 -8.53 3.68 9.36
CA ARG A 69 -8.66 4.83 10.25
C ARG A 69 -7.47 5.77 10.00
N ILE A 70 -7.75 7.06 9.82
CA ILE A 70 -6.69 8.09 9.69
C ILE A 70 -6.27 8.50 11.10
N ASP A 71 -4.97 8.38 11.36
CA ASP A 71 -4.34 8.82 12.61
C ASP A 71 -3.58 10.12 12.36
N SER A 72 -3.62 11.01 13.35
CA SER A 72 -2.98 12.34 13.32
C SER A 72 -1.58 12.33 13.89
#